data_AF-A0A143G8Y5-F1
#
_entry.id   AF-A0A143G8Y5-F1
#
_cell.length_a   1.000
_cell.length_b   1.000
_cell.length_c   1.000
_cell.angle_alpha   90.00
_cell.angle_beta   90.00
_cell.angle_gamma   90.00
#
_symmetry.space_group_name_H-M   'P 1'
#
loop_
_entity.id
_entity.type
_entity.pdbx_description
1 polymer ?
#
loop_
_entity_poly.entity_id
_entity_poly.type
_entity_poly.pdbx_seq_one_letter_code
_entity_poly.pdbx_strand_id
1 'polypeptide(L)'
;MNHKTAEAQFKLRLPTTLKLKIENEAQESRRSMNAEILERLENSFNFKKLDNDSVLKPYQLLDRKKELSNRFIKAIEYFNSSQEKQIKYTHIAEQLGYETAELFLDWIQGKKEPSFPQLRKIAEHLKVNQSWLVHGDGEINT
;
A
#
# COMPACT_ATOMS: atom_id res chain seq x y z
N MET A 1 3.25 28.97 -18.12
CA MET A 1 3.22 29.65 -16.82
C MET A 1 4.42 29.17 -16.01
N ASN A 2 5.36 30.08 -15.70
CA ASN A 2 6.57 29.77 -14.92
C ASN A 2 6.20 29.63 -13.45
N HIS A 3 6.25 28.43 -12.89
CA HIS A 3 6.28 28.26 -11.44
C HIS A 3 7.68 28.63 -10.94
N LYS A 4 7.88 29.91 -10.61
CA LYS A 4 8.89 30.30 -9.63
C LYS A 4 8.39 29.79 -8.27
N THR A 5 8.77 28.56 -7.90
CA THR A 5 8.66 28.12 -6.52
C THR A 5 9.57 29.06 -5.72
N ALA A 6 9.00 29.89 -4.85
CA ALA A 6 9.80 30.65 -3.91
C ALA A 6 10.63 29.65 -3.10
N GLU A 7 11.96 29.69 -3.25
CA GLU A 7 12.88 28.87 -2.49
C GLU A 7 12.77 29.29 -1.02
N ALA A 8 11.82 28.69 -0.30
CA ALA A 8 11.69 28.87 1.13
C ALA A 8 12.95 28.29 1.79
N GLN A 9 13.92 29.16 2.09
CA GLN A 9 15.13 28.79 2.82
C GLN A 9 14.78 28.57 4.30
N PHE A 10 14.39 27.35 4.64
CA PHE A 10 14.18 26.96 6.04
C PHE A 10 15.52 26.85 6.76
N LYS A 11 15.71 27.67 7.81
CA LYS A 11 16.85 27.54 8.72
C LYS A 11 16.62 26.38 9.69
N LEU A 12 16.99 25.18 9.26
CA LEU A 12 16.94 23.98 10.10
C LEU A 12 18.09 23.98 11.10
N ARG A 13 17.78 23.79 12.39
CA ARG A 13 18.79 23.51 13.41
C ARG A 13 19.05 22.01 13.42
N LEU A 14 20.21 21.61 12.93
CA LEU A 14 20.63 20.22 12.89
C LEU A 14 21.74 20.00 13.94
N PRO A 15 21.76 18.85 14.65
CA PRO A 15 22.91 18.44 15.44
C PRO A 15 24.18 18.45 14.58
N THR A 16 25.31 18.87 15.15
CA THR A 16 26.59 19.00 14.42
C THR A 16 26.98 17.71 13.70
N THR A 17 26.76 16.56 14.35
CA THR A 17 27.03 15.23 13.79
C THR A 17 26.20 14.94 12.54
N LEU A 18 24.91 15.30 12.56
CA LEU A 18 24.01 15.11 11.42
C LEU A 18 24.36 16.07 10.28
N LYS A 19 24.71 17.32 10.61
CA LYS A 19 25.14 18.32 9.64
C LYS A 19 26.37 17.85 8.86
N LEU A 20 27.39 17.36 9.56
CA LEU A 20 28.62 16.84 8.96
C LEU A 20 28.35 15.63 8.06
N LYS A 21 27.46 14.72 8.50
CA LYS A 21 27.08 13.56 7.68
C LYS A 21 26.44 13.99 6.36
N ILE A 22 25.49 14.93 6.40
CA ILE A 22 24.84 15.46 5.19
C ILE A 22 25.85 16.16 4.28
N GLU A 23 26.80 16.88 4.84
CA GLU A 23 27.85 17.57 4.07
C GLU A 23 28.76 16.59 3.33
N ASN A 24 29.21 15.52 3.99
CA ASN A 24 30.00 14.47 3.36
C ASN A 24 29.23 13.78 2.23
N GLU A 25 27.99 13.42 2.48
CA GLU A 25 27.16 12.72 1.49
C GLU A 25 26.83 13.61 0.29
N ALA A 26 26.62 14.91 0.51
CA ALA A 26 26.44 15.89 -0.57
C ALA A 26 27.70 16.02 -1.44
N GLN A 27 28.89 15.96 -0.83
CA GLN A 27 30.16 15.95 -1.58
C GLN A 27 30.29 14.69 -2.42
N GLU A 28 30.01 13.51 -1.84
CA GLU A 28 30.05 12.22 -2.54
C GLU A 28 29.04 12.16 -3.69
N SER A 29 27.82 12.65 -3.48
CA SER A 29 26.74 12.69 -4.47
C SER A 29 26.90 13.83 -5.48
N ARG A 30 27.91 14.70 -5.32
CA ARG A 30 28.16 15.92 -6.12
C ARG A 30 26.95 16.86 -6.17
N ARG A 31 26.22 16.95 -5.06
CA ARG A 31 25.05 17.84 -4.89
C ARG A 31 25.39 18.98 -3.92
N SER A 32 24.62 20.06 -4.01
CA SER A 32 24.65 21.06 -2.94
C SER A 32 24.03 20.47 -1.68
N MET A 33 24.45 20.95 -0.52
CA MET A 33 23.91 20.50 0.77
C MET A 33 22.38 20.65 0.84
N ASN A 34 21.83 21.73 0.27
CA ASN A 34 20.39 21.95 0.20
C ASN A 34 19.69 20.93 -0.71
N ALA A 35 20.30 20.58 -1.85
CA ALA A 35 19.74 19.59 -2.77
C ALA A 35 19.75 18.18 -2.14
N GLU A 36 20.81 17.84 -1.41
CA GLU A 36 20.91 16.56 -0.66
C GLU A 36 19.86 16.48 0.46
N ILE A 37 19.66 17.58 1.21
CA ILE A 37 18.60 17.65 2.23
C ILE A 37 17.23 17.46 1.57
N LEU A 38 16.96 18.19 0.49
CA LEU A 38 15.67 18.12 -0.21
C LEU A 38 15.41 16.71 -0.72
N GLU A 39 16.37 16.10 -1.41
CA GLU A 39 16.23 14.74 -1.92
C GLU A 39 16.03 13.72 -0.79
N ARG A 40 16.78 13.82 0.32
CA ARG A 40 16.56 12.93 1.47
C ARG A 40 15.19 13.13 2.10
N LEU A 41 14.70 14.36 2.17
CA LEU A 41 13.35 14.66 2.63
C LEU A 41 12.32 14.09 1.67
N GLU A 42 12.43 14.36 0.37
CA GLU A 42 11.55 13.80 -0.67
C GLU A 42 11.53 12.27 -0.66
N ASN A 43 12.70 11.63 -0.53
CA ASN A 43 12.83 10.18 -0.39
C ASN A 43 12.24 9.68 0.93
N SER A 44 12.33 10.45 2.02
CA SER A 44 11.66 10.13 3.28
C SER A 44 10.12 10.21 3.19
N PHE A 45 9.58 10.93 2.20
CA PHE A 45 8.13 10.91 1.91
C PHE A 45 7.78 9.84 0.87
N ASN A 46 8.70 9.49 -0.02
CA ASN A 46 8.56 8.48 -1.07
C ASN A 46 9.06 7.09 -0.62
N PHE A 47 8.54 6.58 0.50
CA PHE A 47 8.74 5.19 0.93
C PHE A 47 8.07 4.16 -0.01
N LYS A 48 8.36 4.14 -1.33
CA LYS A 48 7.98 3.06 -2.26
C LYS A 48 8.97 2.89 -3.43
N LYS A 49 10.03 2.13 -3.17
CA LYS A 49 10.43 0.87 -3.85
C LYS A 49 11.84 0.57 -3.37
N LEU A 50 11.95 -0.25 -2.33
CA LEU A 50 13.24 -0.86 -2.01
C LEU A 50 13.43 -2.05 -2.94
N ASP A 51 14.57 -2.07 -3.62
CA ASP A 51 15.07 -3.19 -4.37
C ASP A 51 15.19 -4.45 -3.49
N ASN A 52 15.13 -5.60 -4.15
CA ASN A 52 14.79 -6.94 -3.65
C ASN A 52 15.62 -7.55 -2.49
N ASP A 53 16.53 -6.81 -1.86
CA ASP A 53 17.61 -7.40 -1.03
C ASP A 53 17.73 -6.88 0.42
N SER A 54 16.76 -6.09 0.91
CA SER A 54 16.76 -5.66 2.32
C SER A 54 15.95 -6.61 3.21
N VAL A 55 16.62 -7.16 4.23
CA VAL A 55 16.22 -8.21 5.18
C VAL A 55 15.11 -7.77 6.18
N LEU A 56 13.97 -7.27 5.66
CA LEU A 56 12.78 -6.93 6.47
C LEU A 56 11.49 -7.54 5.87
N LYS A 57 11.59 -8.73 5.27
CA LYS A 57 10.59 -9.32 4.36
C LYS A 57 9.20 -9.72 4.94
N PRO A 58 8.91 -9.79 6.25
CA PRO A 58 7.52 -10.01 6.72
C PRO A 58 6.78 -8.74 7.22
N TYR A 59 7.51 -7.70 7.62
CA TYR A 59 6.95 -6.51 8.29
C TYR A 59 7.05 -5.24 7.45
N GLN A 60 7.47 -5.37 6.19
CA GLN A 60 7.53 -4.24 5.28
C GLN A 60 6.17 -3.54 5.26
N LEU A 61 6.24 -2.23 5.51
CA LEU A 61 5.19 -1.23 5.58
C LEU A 61 4.48 -1.07 4.23
N LEU A 62 4.04 -2.18 3.64
CA LEU A 62 3.00 -2.19 2.65
C LEU A 62 1.79 -1.55 3.33
N ASP A 63 1.17 -0.61 2.62
CA ASP A 63 -0.17 -0.18 2.96
C ASP A 63 -1.06 -1.41 2.83
N ARG A 64 -1.20 -2.15 3.95
CA ARG A 64 -1.86 -3.46 4.02
C ARG A 64 -3.28 -3.35 3.48
N LYS A 65 -3.94 -2.22 3.69
CA LYS A 65 -5.27 -1.97 3.15
C LYS A 65 -5.27 -1.93 1.63
N LYS A 66 -4.29 -1.26 1.02
CA LYS A 66 -4.14 -1.21 -0.44
C LYS A 66 -3.76 -2.57 -1.03
N GLU A 67 -2.85 -3.29 -0.38
CA GLU A 67 -2.46 -4.62 -0.85
C GLU A 67 -3.62 -5.62 -0.75
N LEU A 68 -4.32 -5.64 0.38
CA LEU A 68 -5.49 -6.48 0.60
C LEU A 68 -6.63 -6.12 -0.35
N SER A 69 -6.87 -4.82 -0.60
CA SER A 69 -7.80 -4.35 -1.62
C SER A 69 -7.49 -4.94 -3.01
N ASN A 70 -6.23 -4.96 -3.42
CA ASN A 70 -5.83 -5.56 -4.70
C ASN A 70 -6.11 -7.07 -4.74
N ARG A 71 -5.78 -7.80 -3.67
CA ARG A 71 -6.12 -9.24 -3.58
C ARG A 71 -7.62 -9.47 -3.60
N PHE A 72 -8.38 -8.61 -2.94
CA PHE A 72 -9.82 -8.73 -2.88
C PHE A 72 -10.47 -8.50 -4.26
N ILE A 73 -10.03 -7.48 -5.00
CA ILE A 73 -10.46 -7.25 -6.39
C ILE A 73 -10.16 -8.48 -7.25
N LYS A 74 -8.93 -9.01 -7.15
CA LYS A 74 -8.53 -10.24 -7.88
C LYS A 74 -9.40 -11.45 -7.51
N ALA A 75 -9.78 -11.61 -6.24
CA ALA A 75 -10.69 -12.68 -5.81
C ALA A 75 -12.06 -12.57 -6.51
N ILE A 76 -12.61 -11.36 -6.58
CA ILE A 76 -13.90 -11.10 -7.24
C ILE A 76 -13.79 -11.32 -8.76
N GLU A 77 -12.71 -10.87 -9.38
CA GLU A 77 -12.43 -11.09 -10.81
C GLU A 77 -12.28 -12.59 -11.12
N TYR A 78 -11.53 -13.32 -10.29
CA TYR A 78 -11.37 -14.77 -10.41
C TYR A 78 -12.70 -15.49 -10.30
N PHE A 79 -13.50 -15.20 -9.26
CA PHE A 79 -14.82 -15.79 -9.09
C PHE A 79 -15.70 -15.52 -10.33
N ASN A 80 -15.73 -14.27 -10.80
CA ASN A 80 -16.49 -13.85 -11.97
C ASN A 80 -16.05 -14.52 -13.27
N SER A 81 -14.76 -14.85 -13.43
CA SER A 81 -14.26 -15.55 -14.62
C SER A 81 -14.90 -16.92 -14.83
N SER A 82 -15.45 -17.50 -13.76
CA SER A 82 -16.13 -18.80 -13.75
C SER A 82 -17.64 -18.71 -13.62
N GLN A 83 -18.23 -17.51 -13.68
CA GLN A 83 -19.68 -17.30 -13.63
C GLN A 83 -20.22 -16.87 -15.00
N GLU A 84 -21.44 -17.30 -15.33
CA GLU A 84 -22.15 -16.82 -16.52
C GLU A 84 -22.55 -15.34 -16.40
N LYS A 85 -22.82 -14.88 -15.17
CA LYS A 85 -23.19 -13.50 -14.87
C LYS A 85 -22.27 -12.91 -13.82
N GLN A 86 -21.67 -11.77 -14.15
CA GLN A 86 -20.76 -11.07 -13.24
C GLN A 86 -21.49 -10.60 -11.97
N ILE A 87 -21.00 -11.02 -10.81
CA ILE A 87 -21.42 -10.52 -9.51
C ILE A 87 -20.71 -9.20 -9.19
N LYS A 88 -21.49 -8.22 -8.72
CA LYS A 88 -20.98 -6.95 -8.21
C LYS A 88 -20.77 -7.05 -6.70
N TYR A 89 -19.91 -6.19 -6.17
CA TYR A 89 -19.63 -6.11 -4.73
C TYR A 89 -20.88 -5.91 -3.87
N THR A 90 -21.90 -5.21 -4.38
CA THR A 90 -23.18 -5.01 -3.69
C THR A 90 -23.93 -6.32 -3.45
N HIS A 91 -23.92 -7.22 -4.43
CA HIS A 91 -24.54 -8.54 -4.30
C HIS A 91 -23.75 -9.43 -3.33
N ILE A 92 -22.42 -9.38 -3.36
CA ILE A 92 -21.59 -10.12 -2.40
C ILE A 92 -21.88 -9.62 -0.97
N ALA A 93 -21.97 -8.30 -0.78
CA ALA A 93 -22.29 -7.71 0.52
C ALA A 93 -23.68 -8.17 1.02
N GLU A 94 -24.70 -8.12 0.17
CA GLU A 94 -26.05 -8.60 0.50
C GLU A 94 -26.05 -10.10 0.86
N GLN A 95 -25.39 -10.94 0.05
CA GLN A 95 -25.32 -12.39 0.27
C GLN A 95 -24.55 -12.78 1.54
N LEU A 96 -23.60 -11.96 1.98
CA LEU A 96 -22.88 -12.14 3.23
C LEU A 96 -23.62 -11.54 4.45
N GLY A 97 -24.82 -10.97 4.24
CA GLY A 97 -25.67 -10.45 5.30
C GLY A 97 -25.30 -9.05 5.79
N TYR A 98 -24.59 -8.26 5.00
CA TYR A 98 -24.34 -6.85 5.32
C TYR A 98 -25.58 -6.01 5.02
N GLU A 99 -25.96 -5.13 5.94
CA GLU A 99 -27.10 -4.21 5.77
C GLU A 99 -26.87 -3.22 4.61
N THR A 100 -25.63 -2.78 4.41
CA THR A 100 -25.25 -1.88 3.32
C THR A 100 -23.94 -2.32 2.67
N ALA A 101 -23.77 -1.97 1.40
CA ALA A 101 -22.54 -2.25 0.66
C ALA A 101 -21.41 -1.25 0.91
N GLU A 102 -21.63 -0.21 1.72
CA GLU A 102 -20.65 0.86 1.96
C GLU A 102 -19.37 0.34 2.60
N LEU A 103 -19.52 -0.52 3.62
CA LEU A 103 -18.38 -1.13 4.30
C LEU A 103 -17.56 -2.00 3.34
N PHE A 104 -18.25 -2.73 2.45
CA PHE A 104 -17.61 -3.55 1.44
C PHE A 104 -16.89 -2.71 0.37
N LEU A 105 -17.48 -1.58 -0.02
CA LEU A 105 -16.86 -0.61 -0.92
C LEU A 105 -15.60 0.02 -0.31
N ASP A 106 -15.63 0.37 0.96
CA ASP A 106 -14.46 0.88 1.69
C ASP A 106 -13.31 -0.12 1.70
N TRP A 107 -13.61 -1.42 1.75
CA TRP A 107 -12.60 -2.49 1.64
C TRP A 107 -12.02 -2.60 0.25
N ILE A 108 -12.87 -2.59 -0.78
CA ILE A 108 -12.43 -2.60 -2.18
C ILE A 108 -11.57 -1.37 -2.50
N GLN A 109 -11.88 -0.22 -1.93
CA GLN A 109 -11.12 1.02 -2.13
C GLN A 109 -9.85 1.12 -1.27
N GLY A 110 -9.58 0.14 -0.39
CA GLY A 110 -8.43 0.16 0.52
C GLY A 110 -8.52 1.26 1.59
N LYS A 111 -9.71 1.80 1.87
CA LYS A 111 -9.93 2.81 2.93
C LYS A 111 -9.99 2.15 4.30
N LYS A 112 -10.60 0.96 4.38
CA LYS A 112 -10.72 0.13 5.57
C LYS A 112 -10.22 -1.28 5.30
N GLU A 113 -9.95 -2.00 6.38
CA GLU A 113 -9.61 -3.42 6.34
C GLU A 113 -10.78 -4.24 6.89
N PRO A 114 -11.20 -5.34 6.23
CA PRO A 114 -12.09 -6.32 6.83
C PRO A 114 -11.37 -7.09 7.94
N SER A 115 -12.09 -7.43 9.01
CA SER A 115 -11.55 -8.30 10.06
C SER A 115 -11.19 -9.69 9.52
N PHE A 116 -10.31 -10.40 10.23
CA PHE A 116 -9.94 -11.78 9.86
C PHE A 116 -11.14 -12.73 9.67
N PRO A 117 -12.17 -12.74 10.55
CA PRO A 117 -13.35 -13.58 10.33
C PRO A 117 -14.13 -13.19 9.06
N GLN A 118 -14.23 -11.89 8.75
CA GLN A 118 -14.90 -11.43 7.54
C GLN A 118 -14.13 -11.87 6.29
N LEU A 119 -12.79 -11.74 6.28
CA LEU A 119 -11.95 -12.22 5.18
C LEU A 119 -12.12 -13.71 4.91
N ARG A 120 -12.22 -14.53 5.96
CA ARG A 120 -12.45 -15.98 5.80
C ARG A 120 -13.83 -16.29 5.20
N LYS A 121 -14.89 -15.63 5.69
CA LYS A 121 -16.24 -15.76 5.12
C LYS A 121 -16.30 -15.34 3.65
N ILE A 122 -15.62 -14.25 3.31
CA ILE A 122 -15.51 -13.76 1.94
C ILE A 122 -14.77 -14.77 1.06
N ALA A 123 -13.63 -15.30 1.52
CA ALA A 123 -12.85 -16.29 0.79
C ALA A 123 -13.68 -17.55 0.49
N GLU A 124 -14.41 -18.04 1.49
CA GLU A 124 -15.34 -19.17 1.35
C GLU A 124 -16.43 -18.88 0.31
N HIS A 125 -17.07 -17.72 0.40
CA HIS A 125 -18.12 -17.31 -0.54
C HIS A 125 -17.60 -17.18 -1.98
N LEU A 126 -16.41 -16.61 -2.17
CA LEU A 126 -15.75 -16.45 -3.46
C LEU A 126 -15.00 -17.71 -3.94
N LYS A 127 -15.01 -18.80 -3.15
CA LYS A 127 -14.33 -20.06 -3.46
C LYS A 127 -12.84 -19.88 -3.77
N VAL A 128 -12.16 -19.01 -3.02
CA VAL A 128 -10.71 -18.78 -3.11
C VAL A 128 -9.99 -19.28 -1.87
N ASN A 129 -8.69 -19.50 -1.98
CA ASN A 129 -7.86 -19.93 -0.87
C ASN A 129 -7.87 -18.89 0.27
N GLN A 130 -8.19 -19.33 1.49
CA GLN A 130 -8.29 -18.44 2.65
C GLN A 130 -6.92 -17.86 3.07
N SER A 131 -5.86 -18.67 3.06
CA SER A 131 -4.51 -18.22 3.41
C SER A 131 -4.04 -17.15 2.42
N TRP A 132 -4.33 -17.35 1.14
CA TRP A 132 -4.05 -16.38 0.09
C TRP A 132 -4.81 -15.07 0.30
N LEU A 133 -6.12 -15.10 0.58
CA LEU A 133 -6.89 -13.86 0.77
C LEU A 133 -6.59 -13.16 2.10
N VAL A 134 -6.25 -13.91 3.15
CA VAL A 134 -6.01 -13.32 4.49
C VAL A 134 -4.58 -12.81 4.65
N HIS A 135 -3.61 -13.61 4.21
CA HIS A 135 -2.18 -13.39 4.50
C HIS A 135 -1.35 -13.09 3.24
N GLY A 136 -1.81 -13.52 2.06
CA GLY A 136 -1.08 -13.37 0.80
C GLY A 136 -0.24 -14.60 0.48
N ASP A 137 -0.46 -15.69 1.21
CA ASP A 137 0.31 -16.92 1.10
C ASP A 137 -0.27 -17.86 0.03
N GLY A 138 0.58 -18.45 -0.81
CA GLY A 138 0.16 -19.43 -1.81
C GLY A 138 -0.49 -18.83 -3.05
N GLU A 139 -1.38 -19.61 -3.68
CA GLU A 139 -2.09 -19.23 -4.92
C GLU A 139 -3.59 -18.96 -4.64
N ILE A 140 -4.26 -18.25 -5.55
CA ILE A 140 -5.67 -17.85 -5.40
C ILE A 140 -6.62 -19.06 -5.34
N ASN A 141 -6.26 -20.13 -6.04
CA ASN A 141 -6.94 -21.41 -6.10
C ASN A 141 -6.06 -22.47 -5.45
N THR A 142 -6.51 -23.07 -4.36
CA THR A 142 -5.87 -24.23 -3.74
C THR A 142 -6.85 -24.93 -2.84
#